data_AF-S7XBN1-F1
#
_entry.id   AF-S7XBN1-F1
#
_cell.length_a   1.000
_cell.length_b   1.000
_cell.length_c   1.000
_cell.angle_alpha   90.00
_cell.angle_beta   90.00
_cell.angle_gamma   90.00
#
_symmetry.space_group_name_H-M   'P 1'
#
loop_
_entity.id
_entity.type
_entity.pdbx_description
1 polymer ?
#
loop_
_entity_poly.entity_id
_entity_poly.type
_entity_poly.pdbx_seq_one_letter_code
_entity_poly.pdbx_strand_id
1 'polypeptide(L)'
;MNEEEEEEEKERIFLELQKEIQAGIKAYERGECIPLEEVRERLLGSDSEMLFDKLQEEINQCVSDMEQGIFYTKEDLAKRYGLSLDSTN
;
A
#
# COMPACT_ATOMS: atom_id res chain seq x y z
N MET A 1 3.17 -5.38 29.66
CA MET A 1 2.50 -5.64 28.37
C MET A 1 3.22 -6.81 27.78
N ASN A 2 2.52 -7.92 27.56
CA ASN A 2 3.13 -9.16 27.10
C ASN A 2 3.32 -9.09 25.59
N GLU A 3 4.49 -9.51 25.10
CA GLU A 3 4.84 -9.51 23.68
C GLU A 3 3.85 -10.34 22.83
N GLU A 4 3.23 -11.39 23.40
CA GLU A 4 2.16 -12.17 22.76
C GLU A 4 0.90 -11.33 22.47
N GLU A 5 0.50 -10.42 23.36
CA GLU A 5 -0.68 -9.57 23.12
C GLU A 5 -0.41 -8.56 21.98
N GLU A 6 0.84 -8.08 21.86
CA GLU A 6 1.25 -7.22 20.76
C GLU A 6 1.29 -7.95 19.40
N GLU A 7 1.73 -9.21 19.37
CA GLU A 7 1.72 -10.00 18.13
C GLU A 7 0.29 -10.34 17.69
N GLU A 8 -0.59 -10.71 18.61
CA GLU A 8 -2.01 -10.96 18.30
C GLU A 8 -2.70 -9.70 17.78
N GLU A 9 -2.40 -8.53 18.35
CA GLU A 9 -2.96 -7.26 17.88
C GLU A 9 -2.44 -6.92 16.47
N LYS A 10 -1.14 -7.08 16.21
CA LYS A 10 -0.54 -6.90 14.88
C LYS A 10 -1.15 -7.86 13.86
N GLU A 11 -1.34 -9.12 14.22
CA GLU A 11 -1.95 -10.14 13.34
C GLU A 11 -3.40 -9.78 13.00
N ARG A 12 -4.19 -9.31 13.98
CA ARG A 12 -5.55 -8.82 13.70
C ARG A 12 -5.56 -7.62 12.78
N ILE A 13 -4.71 -6.63 13.02
CA ILE A 13 -4.60 -5.45 12.14
C ILE A 13 -4.21 -5.87 10.72
N PHE A 14 -3.28 -6.81 10.58
CA PHE A 14 -2.84 -7.32 9.28
C PHE A 14 -3.96 -8.05 8.53
N LEU A 15 -4.74 -8.88 9.21
CA LEU A 15 -5.87 -9.60 8.61
C LEU A 15 -7.02 -8.65 8.21
N GLU A 16 -7.27 -7.61 9.00
CA GLU A 16 -8.23 -6.55 8.67
C GLU A 16 -7.81 -5.85 7.36
N LEU A 17 -6.54 -5.45 7.28
CA LEU A 17 -5.96 -4.78 6.12
C LEU A 17 -6.00 -5.66 4.86
N GLN A 18 -5.73 -6.97 4.98
CA GLN A 18 -5.83 -7.90 3.86
C GLN A 18 -7.24 -8.02 3.31
N LYS A 19 -8.27 -8.03 4.17
CA LYS A 19 -9.67 -8.06 3.73
C LYS A 19 -10.04 -6.82 2.94
N GLU A 20 -9.57 -5.66 3.36
CA GLU A 20 -9.85 -4.38 2.71
C GLU A 20 -9.19 -4.27 1.34
N ILE A 21 -7.92 -4.67 1.24
CA ILE A 21 -7.20 -4.77 -0.05
C ILE A 21 -7.93 -5.74 -0.99
N GLN A 22 -8.37 -6.89 -0.48
CA GLN A 22 -9.09 -7.88 -1.29
C GLN A 22 -10.47 -7.39 -1.75
N ALA A 23 -11.15 -6.57 -0.95
CA ALA A 23 -12.40 -5.93 -1.35
C ALA A 23 -12.16 -4.90 -2.47
N GLY A 24 -11.10 -4.09 -2.37
CA GLY A 24 -10.68 -3.16 -3.41
C GLY A 24 -10.36 -3.85 -4.73
N ILE A 25 -9.61 -4.96 -4.70
CA ILE A 25 -9.30 -5.76 -5.90
C ILE A 25 -10.57 -6.37 -6.50
N LYS A 26 -11.47 -6.92 -5.68
CA LYS A 26 -12.73 -7.51 -6.18
C LYS A 26 -13.66 -6.47 -6.81
N ALA A 27 -13.70 -5.24 -6.28
CA ALA A 27 -14.45 -4.15 -6.89
C ALA A 27 -13.86 -3.79 -8.26
N TYR A 28 -12.53 -3.69 -8.34
CA TYR A 28 -11.80 -3.48 -9.59
C TYR A 28 -12.06 -4.59 -10.63
N GLU A 29 -11.96 -5.86 -10.24
CA GLU A 29 -12.19 -7.03 -11.13
C GLU A 29 -13.64 -7.15 -11.62
N ARG A 30 -14.62 -6.68 -10.83
CA ARG A 30 -16.05 -6.70 -11.22
C ARG A 30 -16.44 -5.61 -12.21
N GLY A 31 -15.53 -4.68 -12.53
CA GLY A 31 -15.83 -3.54 -13.40
C GLY A 31 -16.77 -2.52 -12.74
N GLU A 32 -17.01 -2.64 -11.44
CA GLU A 32 -17.53 -1.55 -10.61
C GLU A 32 -16.36 -0.58 -10.43
N CYS A 33 -16.12 0.22 -11.47
CA CYS A 33 -15.12 1.28 -11.45
C CYS A 33 -15.55 2.30 -10.39
N ILE A 34 -15.10 2.09 -9.16
CA ILE A 34 -15.15 3.11 -8.13
C ILE A 34 -14.02 4.08 -8.50
N PRO A 35 -14.33 5.36 -8.79
CA PRO A 35 -13.31 6.35 -9.10
C PRO A 35 -12.30 6.39 -7.95
N LEU A 36 -11.02 6.54 -8.26
CA LEU A 36 -9.96 6.66 -7.26
C LEU A 36 -10.28 7.77 -6.26
N GLU A 37 -10.98 8.80 -6.70
CA GLU A 37 -11.48 9.92 -5.94
C GLU A 37 -12.48 9.52 -4.84
N GLU A 38 -13.34 8.53 -5.11
CA GLU A 38 -14.33 8.04 -4.15
C GLU A 38 -13.73 7.04 -3.15
N VAL A 39 -12.71 6.28 -3.57
CA VAL A 39 -11.87 5.49 -2.68
C VAL A 39 -11.05 6.40 -1.75
N ARG A 40 -10.51 7.50 -2.29
CA ARG A 40 -9.77 8.54 -1.57
C ARG A 40 -10.61 9.20 -0.48
N GLU A 41 -11.86 9.55 -0.79
CA GLU A 41 -12.77 10.18 0.18
C GLU A 41 -13.18 9.21 1.31
N ARG A 42 -13.38 7.92 1.00
CA ARG A 42 -13.78 6.91 2.01
C ARG A 42 -12.66 6.47 2.95
N LEU A 43 -11.42 6.36 2.46
CA LEU A 43 -10.31 5.81 3.25
C LEU A 43 -9.63 6.81 4.18
N LEU A 44 -9.50 8.08 3.78
CA LEU A 44 -8.61 9.01 4.47
C LEU A 44 -9.26 10.37 4.82
N GLY A 45 -10.49 10.62 4.37
CA GLY A 45 -11.12 11.93 4.49
C GLY A 45 -10.40 13.03 3.68
N SER A 46 -10.96 14.24 3.69
CA SER A 46 -10.57 15.36 2.81
C SER A 46 -9.11 15.84 2.94
N ASP A 47 -8.39 15.46 3.99
CA ASP A 47 -7.05 16.01 4.32
C ASP A 47 -5.88 15.23 3.69
N SER A 48 -6.15 14.27 2.81
CA SER A 48 -5.16 13.28 2.34
C SER A 48 -4.82 13.35 0.85
N GLU A 49 -5.32 14.35 0.13
CA GLU A 49 -5.13 14.47 -1.34
C GLU A 49 -3.65 14.32 -1.75
N MET A 50 -2.74 14.98 -1.03
CA MET A 50 -1.30 14.94 -1.35
C MET A 50 -0.65 13.56 -1.18
N LEU A 51 -1.19 12.69 -0.33
CA LEU A 51 -0.64 11.34 -0.13
C LEU A 51 -1.07 10.39 -1.25
N PHE A 52 -2.29 10.56 -1.76
CA PHE A 52 -2.81 9.74 -2.85
C PHE A 52 -2.22 10.13 -4.20
N ASP A 53 -2.06 11.41 -4.49
CA ASP A 53 -1.46 11.87 -5.76
C ASP A 53 -0.04 11.32 -5.91
N LYS A 54 0.73 11.36 -4.82
CA LYS A 54 2.08 10.81 -4.78
C LYS A 54 2.11 9.28 -4.90
N LEU A 55 1.18 8.59 -4.24
CA LEU A 55 1.04 7.14 -4.36
C LEU A 55 0.68 6.73 -5.80
N GLN A 56 -0.21 7.48 -6.45
CA GLN A 56 -0.63 7.22 -7.82
C GLN A 56 0.52 7.47 -8.81
N GLU A 57 1.32 8.52 -8.63
CA GLU A 57 2.57 8.73 -9.38
C GLU A 57 3.54 7.56 -9.19
N GLU A 58 3.73 7.09 -7.95
CA GLU A 58 4.63 5.96 -7.67
C GLU A 58 4.15 4.65 -8.30
N ILE A 59 2.85 4.37 -8.28
CA ILE A 59 2.26 3.21 -8.96
C ILE A 59 2.47 3.31 -10.47
N ASN A 60 2.19 4.47 -11.07
CA ASN A 60 2.37 4.69 -12.51
C ASN A 60 3.84 4.50 -12.93
N GLN A 61 4.78 5.01 -12.13
CA GLN A 61 6.20 4.80 -12.37
C GLN A 61 6.57 3.31 -12.26
N CYS A 62 6.05 2.61 -11.27
CA CYS A 62 6.29 1.18 -11.09
C CYS A 62 5.75 0.35 -12.26
N VAL A 63 4.55 0.65 -12.75
CA VAL A 63 3.96 -0.01 -13.94
C VAL A 63 4.81 0.25 -15.17
N SER A 64 5.22 1.51 -15.41
CA SER A 64 6.11 1.87 -16.52
C SER A 64 7.45 1.12 -16.46
N ASP A 65 8.03 1.02 -15.26
CA ASP A 65 9.29 0.29 -15.05
C ASP A 65 9.10 -1.21 -15.35
N MET A 66 7.98 -1.81 -14.92
CA MET A 66 7.65 -3.20 -15.22
C MET A 66 7.42 -3.45 -16.72
N GLU A 67 6.77 -2.53 -17.44
CA GLU A 67 6.59 -2.61 -18.90
C GLU A 67 7.94 -2.56 -19.64
N GLN A 68 8.95 -1.90 -19.05
CA GLN A 68 10.32 -1.87 -19.55
C GLN A 68 11.20 -3.04 -19.04
N GLY A 69 10.63 -3.96 -18.24
CA GLY A 69 11.35 -5.09 -17.67
C GLY A 69 12.31 -4.72 -16.53
N ILE A 70 12.12 -3.55 -15.92
CA ILE A 70 12.89 -3.06 -14.78
C ILE A 70 12.19 -3.53 -13.51
N PHE A 71 12.90 -4.35 -12.73
CA PHE A 71 12.41 -4.89 -11.46
C PHE A 71 13.29 -4.40 -10.33
N TYR A 72 12.67 -3.89 -9.26
CA TYR A 72 13.39 -3.41 -8.08
C TYR A 72 13.47 -4.48 -7.00
N THR A 73 14.64 -4.63 -6.39
CA THR A 73 14.78 -5.45 -5.19
C THR A 73 14.29 -4.68 -3.96
N LYS A 74 14.05 -5.40 -2.86
CA LYS A 74 13.71 -4.79 -1.57
C LYS A 74 14.74 -3.73 -1.14
N GLU A 75 16.02 -3.95 -1.45
CA GLU A 75 17.11 -2.99 -1.18
C GLU A 75 17.02 -1.72 -2.04
N ASP A 76 16.70 -1.84 -3.32
CA ASP A 76 16.53 -0.69 -4.22
C ASP A 76 15.40 0.22 -3.75
N LEU A 77 14.28 -0.38 -3.35
CA LEU A 77 13.13 0.36 -2.82
C LEU A 77 13.49 1.04 -1.50
N ALA A 78 14.09 0.33 -0.55
CA ALA A 78 14.47 0.91 0.73
C ALA A 78 15.44 2.10 0.58
N LYS A 79 16.42 2.02 -0.33
CA LYS A 79 17.31 3.14 -0.65
C LYS A 79 16.55 4.33 -1.25
N ARG A 80 15.63 4.09 -2.19
CA ARG A 80 14.83 5.14 -2.84
C ARG A 80 13.96 5.92 -1.84
N TYR A 81 13.41 5.22 -0.84
CA TYR A 81 12.56 5.83 0.19
C TYR A 81 13.34 6.28 1.43
N GLY A 82 14.67 6.15 1.46
CA GLY A 82 15.49 6.49 2.63
C GLY A 82 15.17 5.65 3.86
N LEU A 83 14.60 4.46 3.66
CA LEU A 83 14.28 3.52 4.72
C LEU A 83 15.55 2.76 5.10
N SER A 84 15.97 2.88 6.36
CA SER A 84 17.07 2.05 6.89
C SER A 84 16.64 0.59 6.86
N LEU A 85 17.34 -0.25 6.11
CA LEU A 85 17.17 -1.70 6.14
C LEU A 85 17.83 -2.37 7.35
N ASP A 86 18.40 -1.57 8.26
CA ASP A 86 18.98 -2.04 9.51
C ASP A 86 17.87 -2.34 10.53
N SER A 87 17.09 -3.39 10.26
CA SER A 87 16.55 -4.22 11.32
C SER A 87 17.54 -5.37 11.51
N THR A 88 18.65 -5.04 12.17
CA THR A 88 19.38 -6.03 12.94
C THR A 88 18.48 -6.53 14.07
N ASN A 89 18.32 -7.85 14.12
CA ASN A 89 17.77 -8.70 15.20
C ASN A 89 16.26 -9.04 15.13
#